data_AF-A0A267FB13-F1
#
_entry.id   AF-A0A267FB13-F1
#
_cell.length_a   1.000
_cell.length_b   1.000
_cell.length_c   1.000
_cell.angle_alpha   90.00
_cell.angle_beta   90.00
_cell.angle_gamma   90.00
#
_symmetry.space_group_name_H-M   'P 1'
#
loop_
_entity.id
_entity.type
_entity.pdbx_description
1 polymer ?
#
loop_
_entity_poly.entity_id
_entity_poly.type
_entity_poly.pdbx_seq_one_letter_code
_entity_poly.pdbx_strand_id
1 'polypeptide(L)'
;MENRNCFRTPLNAAASEGRLDKVEQLLDSGADVNEQDEVDNSTPLILAAERGHETVVGLLLERGASITKCKSDLWRPLHLAAYNGHGLVVQRLIQAGDDVNSPDCKSSTPLHVATLYGYSDVIQRLLKARAEADRQDDFGRMPLHLACRDGHLEAARLLLEALGSPSLIGHPDKSNMTPLHTAVMRGHAAIVRLLLRHGANPDASNAENLTPIELAARSGLLESLKCLLPYLKRSSKLTLGAVLRLASAFGHIECCKELLMQCSKEEAVSALLSLPQTFSVQGLVRLLDNEQMLTLITEAEMCSDGFNSVSVLVEALERAGFNQERMQCLQVRAKVQQAILRCQFADSADWSGFEAHLVGSYSDGCGNSIVSADGSTDLESDIDVLLLDKTREPIHIASFCRCPTVSDSSKMAYEDGHVTISGVTSNPTKYYGPSHLKPSMDMVAAQICCCYPTIFLLDNARYFPRMCYKP
;
A
#
# COMPACT_ATOMS: atom_id res chain seq x y z
N MET A 1 -18.56 -3.18 -57.18
CA MET A 1 -18.07 -2.36 -56.05
C MET A 1 -16.60 -2.68 -55.89
N GLU A 2 -15.77 -1.95 -56.62
CA GLU A 2 -14.32 -1.92 -56.44
C GLU A 2 -14.04 -1.31 -55.07
N ASN A 3 -13.31 -2.02 -54.22
CA ASN A 3 -12.95 -1.54 -52.90
C ASN A 3 -11.43 -1.58 -52.73
N ARG A 4 -10.82 -0.44 -53.06
CA ARG A 4 -9.66 0.20 -52.41
C ARG A 4 -8.38 -0.63 -52.23
N ASN A 5 -7.35 -0.26 -53.00
CA ASN A 5 -5.92 -0.30 -52.65
C ASN A 5 -5.41 -1.55 -51.92
N CYS A 6 -5.23 -2.67 -52.63
CA CYS A 6 -4.23 -3.65 -52.22
C CYS A 6 -3.10 -3.71 -53.27
N PHE A 7 -2.00 -3.02 -53.02
CA PHE A 7 -0.73 -3.24 -53.75
C PHE A 7 -0.07 -4.59 -53.38
N ARG A 8 -0.88 -5.58 -53.00
CA ARG A 8 -0.44 -6.92 -52.58
C ARG A 8 -0.53 -7.85 -53.77
N THR A 9 0.55 -8.61 -54.00
CA THR A 9 0.60 -9.66 -55.01
C THR A 9 -0.47 -10.73 -54.75
N PRO A 10 -0.93 -11.48 -55.76
CA PRO A 10 -1.86 -12.59 -55.55
C PRO A 10 -1.33 -13.63 -54.55
N LEU A 11 -0.02 -13.85 -54.55
CA LEU A 11 0.66 -14.74 -53.61
C LEU A 11 0.63 -14.17 -52.18
N ASN A 12 0.84 -12.86 -51.99
CA ASN A 12 0.71 -12.19 -50.69
C ASN A 12 -0.71 -12.31 -50.13
N ALA A 13 -1.73 -12.13 -50.97
CA ALA A 13 -3.12 -12.31 -50.55
C ALA A 13 -3.42 -13.76 -50.14
N ALA A 14 -3.03 -14.74 -50.96
CA ALA A 14 -3.23 -16.16 -50.67
C ALA A 14 -2.49 -16.60 -49.39
N ALA A 15 -1.25 -16.13 -49.19
CA ALA A 15 -0.46 -16.41 -48.01
C ALA A 15 -1.05 -15.78 -46.74
N SER A 16 -1.51 -14.53 -46.81
CA SER A 16 -2.19 -13.86 -45.69
C SER A 16 -3.51 -14.54 -45.30
N GLU A 17 -4.22 -15.13 -46.26
CA GLU A 17 -5.48 -15.84 -46.03
C GLU A 17 -5.29 -17.31 -45.64
N GLY A 18 -4.05 -17.84 -45.69
CA GLY A 18 -3.76 -19.24 -45.32
C GLY A 18 -4.24 -20.27 -46.36
N ARG A 19 -4.45 -19.86 -47.61
CA ARG A 19 -4.98 -20.73 -48.67
C ARG A 19 -3.87 -21.57 -49.30
N LEU A 20 -3.48 -22.66 -48.64
CA LEU A 20 -2.37 -23.55 -49.05
C LEU A 20 -2.44 -23.94 -50.53
N ASP A 21 -3.57 -24.46 -51.00
CA ASP A 21 -3.74 -24.91 -52.39
C ASP A 21 -3.49 -23.78 -53.41
N LYS A 22 -3.90 -22.54 -53.07
CA LYS A 22 -3.68 -21.38 -53.94
C LYS A 22 -2.22 -20.93 -53.91
N VAL A 23 -1.57 -20.97 -52.74
CA VAL A 23 -0.14 -20.68 -52.62
C VAL A 23 0.66 -21.66 -53.48
N GLU A 24 0.36 -22.96 -53.40
CA GLU A 24 1.00 -23.99 -54.22
C GLU A 24 0.80 -23.74 -55.72
N GLN A 25 -0.45 -23.55 -56.16
CA GLN A 25 -0.76 -23.27 -57.57
C GLN A 25 -0.05 -22.02 -58.12
N LEU A 26 0.03 -20.95 -57.31
CA LEU A 26 0.68 -19.70 -57.72
C LEU A 26 2.19 -19.87 -57.84
N LEU A 27 2.82 -20.60 -56.91
CA LEU A 27 4.25 -20.90 -56.96
C LEU A 27 4.58 -21.81 -58.15
N ASP A 28 3.74 -22.81 -58.43
CA ASP A 28 3.91 -23.69 -59.60
C ASP A 28 3.71 -22.95 -60.93
N SER A 29 2.95 -21.85 -60.92
CA SER A 29 2.76 -20.94 -62.05
C SER A 29 3.91 -19.92 -62.21
N GLY A 30 4.93 -19.98 -61.37
CA GLY A 30 6.12 -19.12 -61.44
C GLY A 30 6.02 -17.78 -60.70
N ALA A 31 5.11 -17.64 -59.72
CA ALA A 31 5.09 -16.48 -58.84
C ALA A 31 6.39 -16.38 -58.02
N ASP A 32 6.96 -15.18 -57.89
CA ASP A 32 8.15 -14.96 -57.08
C ASP A 32 7.82 -15.08 -55.58
N VAL A 33 8.39 -16.09 -54.94
CA VAL A 33 8.21 -16.40 -53.51
C VAL A 33 8.70 -15.27 -52.59
N ASN A 34 9.56 -14.39 -53.08
CA ASN A 34 10.21 -13.31 -52.33
C ASN A 34 9.74 -11.90 -52.72
N GLU A 35 8.71 -11.79 -53.55
CA GLU A 35 8.17 -10.49 -53.97
C GLU A 35 7.68 -9.69 -52.76
N GLN A 36 8.15 -8.46 -52.62
CA GLN A 36 7.75 -7.55 -51.54
C GLN A 36 6.64 -6.63 -52.03
N ASP A 37 5.59 -6.44 -51.23
CA ASP A 37 4.60 -5.41 -51.56
C ASP A 37 5.16 -3.99 -51.41
N GLU A 38 4.55 -3.04 -52.10
CA GLU A 38 4.97 -1.63 -52.08
C GLU A 38 4.50 -0.88 -50.82
N VAL A 39 3.73 -1.53 -49.93
CA VAL A 39 3.11 -0.87 -48.77
C VAL A 39 4.02 -0.90 -47.56
N ASP A 40 4.45 -2.09 -47.14
CA ASP A 40 5.29 -2.28 -45.96
C ASP A 40 6.44 -3.26 -46.21
N ASN A 41 6.76 -3.52 -47.48
CA ASN A 41 7.78 -4.47 -47.94
C ASN A 41 7.48 -5.92 -47.49
N SER A 42 6.19 -6.28 -47.36
CA SER A 42 5.79 -7.62 -46.94
C SER A 42 6.00 -8.66 -48.04
N THR A 43 6.66 -9.77 -47.68
CA THR A 43 6.72 -10.99 -48.50
C THR A 43 5.57 -11.94 -48.14
N PRO A 44 5.29 -12.98 -48.97
CA PRO A 44 4.32 -14.01 -48.63
C PRO A 44 4.64 -14.69 -47.29
N LEU A 45 5.93 -14.94 -47.02
CA LEU A 45 6.40 -15.56 -45.78
C LEU A 45 6.12 -14.68 -44.55
N ILE A 46 6.37 -13.37 -44.66
CA ILE A 46 6.07 -12.39 -43.61
C ILE A 46 4.58 -12.40 -43.27
N LEU A 47 3.70 -12.38 -44.28
CA LEU A 47 2.25 -12.35 -44.09
C LEU A 47 1.71 -13.67 -43.53
N ALA A 48 2.21 -14.82 -44.00
CA ALA A 48 1.84 -16.12 -43.46
C ALA A 48 2.29 -16.27 -42.00
N ALA A 49 3.49 -15.78 -41.66
CA ALA A 49 4.02 -15.81 -40.31
C ALA A 49 3.25 -14.88 -39.35
N GLU A 50 2.90 -13.67 -39.80
CA GLU A 50 2.07 -12.71 -39.06
C GLU A 50 0.68 -13.26 -38.74
N ARG A 51 0.12 -14.10 -39.63
CA ARG A 51 -1.23 -14.67 -39.51
C ARG A 51 -1.27 -16.07 -38.88
N GLY A 52 -0.12 -16.68 -38.63
CA GLY A 52 -0.04 -17.97 -37.96
C GLY A 52 -0.24 -19.19 -38.85
N HIS A 53 -0.14 -19.03 -40.17
CA HIS A 53 -0.41 -20.10 -41.14
C HIS A 53 0.80 -21.03 -41.31
N GLU A 54 1.00 -21.92 -40.34
CA GLU A 54 2.20 -22.77 -40.25
C GLU A 54 2.44 -23.65 -41.49
N THR A 55 1.40 -24.22 -42.09
CA THR A 55 1.52 -25.06 -43.30
C THR A 55 1.97 -24.24 -44.51
N VAL A 56 1.45 -23.02 -44.65
CA VAL A 56 1.85 -22.08 -45.70
C VAL A 56 3.29 -21.61 -45.48
N VAL A 57 3.68 -21.33 -44.24
CA VAL A 57 5.08 -21.00 -43.89
C VAL A 57 6.01 -22.14 -44.29
N GLY A 58 5.67 -23.38 -43.97
CA GLY A 58 6.44 -24.56 -44.38
C GLY A 58 6.63 -24.65 -45.89
N LEU A 59 5.52 -24.57 -46.66
CA LEU A 59 5.57 -24.59 -48.11
C LEU A 59 6.42 -23.46 -48.69
N LEU A 60 6.25 -22.22 -48.20
CA LEU A 60 7.02 -21.08 -48.69
C LEU A 60 8.53 -21.26 -48.46
N LEU A 61 8.93 -21.77 -47.29
CA LEU A 61 10.33 -22.06 -46.97
C LEU A 61 10.90 -23.17 -47.87
N GLU A 62 10.13 -24.24 -48.12
CA GLU A 62 10.50 -25.32 -49.05
C GLU A 62 10.71 -24.81 -50.48
N ARG A 63 9.96 -23.77 -50.89
CA ARG A 63 10.06 -23.14 -52.20
C ARG A 63 11.08 -21.99 -52.26
N GLY A 64 11.92 -21.83 -51.22
CA GLY A 64 13.04 -20.88 -51.22
C GLY A 64 12.69 -19.46 -50.75
N ALA A 65 11.64 -19.30 -49.94
CA ALA A 65 11.36 -18.03 -49.28
C ALA A 65 12.53 -17.59 -48.38
N SER A 66 12.90 -16.32 -48.48
CA SER A 66 13.98 -15.70 -47.72
C SER A 66 13.52 -15.33 -46.31
N ILE A 67 14.13 -15.95 -45.32
CA ILE A 67 13.94 -15.67 -43.88
C ILE A 67 14.52 -14.31 -43.45
N THR A 68 15.45 -13.74 -44.23
CA THR A 68 16.14 -12.48 -43.88
C THR A 68 15.41 -11.23 -44.33
N LYS A 69 14.38 -11.36 -45.18
CA LYS A 69 13.53 -10.23 -45.60
C LYS A 69 12.73 -9.71 -44.41
N CYS A 70 12.48 -8.40 -44.38
CA CYS A 70 11.80 -7.74 -43.28
C CYS A 70 10.88 -6.62 -43.78
N LYS A 71 9.90 -6.26 -42.94
CA LYS A 71 9.07 -5.07 -43.12
C LYS A 71 9.85 -3.78 -42.86
N SER A 72 9.17 -2.63 -42.96
CA SER A 72 9.60 -1.40 -42.27
C SER A 72 9.91 -1.72 -40.79
N ASP A 73 10.93 -1.08 -40.21
CA ASP A 73 11.44 -1.32 -38.85
C ASP A 73 12.27 -2.60 -38.63
N LEU A 74 12.73 -3.26 -39.70
CA LEU A 74 13.55 -4.48 -39.62
C LEU A 74 12.82 -5.70 -39.02
N TRP A 75 11.49 -5.67 -39.01
CA TRP A 75 10.67 -6.79 -38.51
C TRP A 75 10.70 -7.97 -39.48
N ARG A 76 11.37 -9.04 -39.06
CA ARG A 76 11.47 -10.33 -39.78
C ARG A 76 10.25 -11.22 -39.49
N PRO A 77 10.02 -12.30 -40.29
CA PRO A 77 8.95 -13.27 -40.02
C PRO A 77 8.92 -13.75 -38.56
N LEU A 78 10.08 -14.00 -37.96
CA LEU A 78 10.16 -14.46 -36.57
C LEU A 78 9.68 -13.42 -35.55
N HIS A 79 9.90 -12.12 -35.79
CA HIS A 79 9.36 -11.04 -34.95
C HIS A 79 7.84 -11.00 -34.99
N LEU A 80 7.24 -11.14 -36.18
CA LEU A 80 5.79 -11.11 -36.35
C LEU A 80 5.11 -12.35 -35.79
N ALA A 81 5.73 -13.52 -35.95
CA ALA A 81 5.25 -14.75 -35.33
C ALA A 81 5.32 -14.65 -33.79
N ALA A 82 6.38 -14.04 -33.25
CA ALA A 82 6.51 -13.79 -31.82
C ALA A 82 5.51 -12.74 -31.31
N TYR A 83 5.28 -11.67 -32.07
CA TYR A 83 4.31 -10.60 -31.77
C TYR A 83 2.87 -11.09 -31.70
N ASN A 84 2.50 -12.07 -32.52
CA ASN A 84 1.14 -12.63 -32.55
C ASN A 84 1.01 -13.95 -31.75
N GLY A 85 2.08 -14.39 -31.08
CA GLY A 85 2.04 -15.59 -30.24
C GLY A 85 1.96 -16.92 -30.99
N HIS A 86 2.40 -16.97 -32.26
CA HIS A 86 2.29 -18.15 -33.11
C HIS A 86 3.44 -19.14 -32.90
N GLY A 87 3.41 -19.88 -31.80
CA GLY A 87 4.49 -20.81 -31.39
C GLY A 87 4.88 -21.87 -32.43
N LEU A 88 3.93 -22.42 -33.19
CA LEU A 88 4.23 -23.39 -34.25
C LEU A 88 4.98 -22.76 -35.43
N VAL A 89 4.59 -21.54 -35.83
CA VAL A 89 5.30 -20.77 -36.87
C VAL A 89 6.72 -20.43 -36.38
N VAL A 90 6.85 -19.98 -35.13
CA VAL A 90 8.16 -19.72 -34.49
C VAL A 90 9.05 -20.97 -34.58
N GLN A 91 8.51 -22.14 -34.23
CA GLN A 91 9.26 -23.39 -34.32
C GLN A 91 9.72 -23.70 -35.75
N ARG A 92 8.85 -23.51 -36.76
CA ARG A 92 9.20 -23.75 -38.17
C ARG A 92 10.28 -22.80 -38.68
N LEU A 93 10.19 -21.51 -38.34
CA LEU A 93 11.18 -20.52 -38.74
C LEU A 93 12.56 -20.81 -38.12
N ILE A 94 12.60 -21.21 -36.84
CA ILE A 94 13.84 -21.64 -36.17
C ILE A 94 14.43 -22.88 -36.86
N GLN A 95 13.60 -23.87 -37.19
CA GLN A 95 14.04 -25.09 -37.89
C GLN A 95 14.59 -24.80 -39.29
N ALA A 96 14.10 -23.74 -39.95
CA ALA A 96 14.61 -23.27 -41.23
C ALA A 96 15.89 -22.42 -41.12
N GLY A 97 16.44 -22.24 -39.91
CA GLY A 97 17.70 -21.54 -39.68
C GLY A 97 17.57 -20.03 -39.48
N ASP A 98 16.39 -19.51 -39.10
CA ASP A 98 16.26 -18.10 -38.73
C ASP A 98 17.08 -17.76 -37.47
N ASP A 99 17.66 -16.56 -37.46
CA ASP A 99 18.45 -16.05 -36.35
C ASP A 99 17.53 -15.55 -35.23
N VAL A 100 17.46 -16.34 -34.15
CA VAL A 100 16.65 -16.07 -32.96
C VAL A 100 17.04 -14.78 -32.23
N ASN A 101 18.24 -14.25 -32.48
CA ASN A 101 18.76 -13.04 -31.86
C ASN A 101 18.79 -11.83 -32.82
N SER A 102 18.18 -11.97 -34.00
CA SER A 102 18.10 -10.86 -34.96
C SER A 102 17.41 -9.64 -34.32
N PRO A 103 18.03 -8.46 -34.33
CA PRO A 103 17.44 -7.26 -33.76
C PRO A 103 16.53 -6.54 -34.77
N ASP A 104 15.45 -5.92 -34.26
CA ASP A 104 14.68 -4.91 -34.98
C ASP A 104 15.36 -3.52 -34.93
N CYS A 105 14.70 -2.49 -35.44
CA CYS A 105 15.24 -1.12 -35.45
C CYS A 105 15.46 -0.50 -34.06
N LYS A 106 14.95 -1.12 -32.99
CA LYS A 106 15.12 -0.71 -31.59
C LYS A 106 15.99 -1.70 -30.80
N SER A 107 16.78 -2.50 -31.50
CA SER A 107 17.58 -3.60 -30.95
C SER A 107 16.77 -4.66 -30.20
N SER A 108 15.45 -4.70 -30.38
CA SER A 108 14.58 -5.72 -29.76
C SER A 108 14.66 -7.01 -30.55
N THR A 109 14.83 -8.13 -29.85
CA THR A 109 14.82 -9.47 -30.46
C THR A 109 13.41 -10.08 -30.43
N PRO A 110 13.15 -11.19 -31.16
CA PRO A 110 11.91 -11.93 -31.02
C PRO A 110 11.59 -12.34 -29.57
N LEU A 111 12.62 -12.58 -28.74
CA LEU A 111 12.45 -12.87 -27.32
C LEU A 111 11.92 -11.66 -26.54
N HIS A 112 12.38 -10.44 -26.84
CA HIS A 112 11.82 -9.22 -26.25
C HIS A 112 10.34 -9.07 -26.60
N VAL A 113 10.01 -9.25 -27.88
CA VAL A 113 8.64 -9.13 -28.39
C VAL A 113 7.72 -10.17 -27.76
N ALA A 114 8.11 -11.46 -27.75
CA ALA A 114 7.31 -12.51 -27.11
C ALA A 114 7.11 -12.26 -25.60
N THR A 115 8.14 -11.72 -24.94
CA THR A 115 8.10 -11.41 -23.50
C THR A 115 7.20 -10.22 -23.19
N LEU A 116 7.22 -9.18 -24.03
CA LEU A 116 6.34 -8.02 -23.93
C LEU A 116 4.85 -8.42 -23.88
N TYR A 117 4.46 -9.42 -24.68
CA TYR A 117 3.09 -9.91 -24.74
C TYR A 117 2.81 -11.14 -23.85
N GLY A 118 3.83 -11.67 -23.16
CA GLY A 118 3.67 -12.79 -22.22
C GLY A 118 3.43 -14.15 -22.86
N TYR A 119 3.77 -14.34 -24.14
CA TYR A 119 3.54 -15.60 -24.86
C TYR A 119 4.52 -16.69 -24.42
N SER A 120 4.21 -17.35 -23.30
CA SER A 120 5.09 -18.31 -22.63
C SER A 120 5.52 -19.49 -23.52
N ASP A 121 4.65 -19.99 -24.42
CA ASP A 121 5.01 -21.03 -25.41
C ASP A 121 6.08 -20.54 -26.40
N VAL A 122 5.92 -19.31 -26.93
CA VAL A 122 6.91 -18.70 -27.83
C VAL A 122 8.24 -18.47 -27.10
N ILE A 123 8.18 -17.90 -25.89
CA ILE A 123 9.37 -17.67 -25.05
C ILE A 123 10.11 -18.98 -24.82
N GLN A 124 9.40 -20.04 -24.43
CA GLN A 124 10.02 -21.35 -24.19
C GLN A 124 10.68 -21.91 -25.44
N ARG A 125 10.07 -21.76 -26.63
CA ARG A 125 10.65 -22.21 -27.90
C ARG A 125 11.91 -21.43 -28.27
N LEU A 126 11.89 -20.11 -28.11
CA LEU A 126 13.04 -19.25 -28.37
C LEU A 126 14.20 -19.57 -27.41
N LEU A 127 13.92 -19.74 -26.13
CA LEU A 127 14.95 -20.09 -25.13
C LEU A 127 15.54 -21.49 -25.39
N LYS A 128 14.73 -22.48 -25.77
CA LYS A 128 15.22 -23.81 -26.21
C LYS A 128 16.12 -23.72 -27.44
N ALA A 129 15.88 -22.74 -28.31
CA ALA A 129 16.71 -22.44 -29.47
C ALA A 129 17.92 -21.54 -29.15
N ARG A 130 18.25 -21.35 -27.85
CA ARG A 130 19.38 -20.54 -27.36
C ARG A 130 19.26 -19.04 -27.68
N ALA A 131 18.05 -18.50 -27.68
CA ALA A 131 17.87 -17.05 -27.67
C ALA A 131 18.55 -16.42 -26.44
N GLU A 132 19.25 -15.31 -26.65
CA GLU A 132 20.00 -14.57 -25.63
C GLU A 132 19.04 -13.84 -24.69
N ALA A 133 18.88 -14.35 -23.46
CA ALA A 133 17.98 -13.77 -22.45
C ALA A 133 18.53 -12.51 -21.76
N ASP A 134 19.82 -12.21 -21.95
CA ASP A 134 20.55 -11.08 -21.37
C ASP A 134 20.78 -9.92 -22.35
N ARG A 135 20.40 -10.09 -23.63
CA ARG A 135 20.53 -9.04 -24.63
C ARG A 135 19.64 -7.85 -24.28
N GLN A 136 20.17 -6.64 -24.49
CA GLN A 136 19.46 -5.40 -24.19
C GLN A 136 18.92 -4.74 -25.45
N ASP A 137 17.71 -4.18 -25.35
CA ASP A 137 17.17 -3.27 -26.37
C ASP A 137 17.79 -1.86 -26.29
N ASP A 138 17.36 -0.95 -27.17
CA ASP A 138 17.83 0.44 -27.20
C ASP A 138 17.57 1.23 -25.92
N PHE A 139 16.76 0.73 -25.00
CA PHE A 139 16.51 1.34 -23.68
C PHE A 139 17.31 0.67 -22.57
N GLY A 140 18.22 -0.26 -22.91
CA GLY A 140 18.98 -1.05 -21.94
C GLY A 140 18.16 -2.15 -21.28
N ARG A 141 16.96 -2.45 -21.77
CA ARG A 141 16.05 -3.43 -21.13
C ARG A 141 16.35 -4.81 -21.69
N MET A 142 16.65 -5.75 -20.80
CA MET A 142 16.55 -7.18 -21.09
C MET A 142 15.09 -7.62 -21.19
N PRO A 143 14.77 -8.79 -21.80
CA PRO A 143 13.42 -9.36 -21.77
C PRO A 143 12.84 -9.46 -20.35
N LEU A 144 13.65 -9.79 -19.33
CA LEU A 144 13.21 -9.87 -17.94
C LEU A 144 12.59 -8.55 -17.43
N HIS A 145 13.10 -7.39 -17.85
CA HIS A 145 12.50 -6.09 -17.50
C HIS A 145 11.08 -5.96 -18.07
N LEU A 146 10.85 -6.43 -19.30
CA LEU A 146 9.54 -6.37 -19.96
C LEU A 146 8.53 -7.29 -19.25
N ALA A 147 8.94 -8.52 -18.89
CA ALA A 147 8.11 -9.43 -18.10
C ALA A 147 7.72 -8.81 -16.75
N CYS A 148 8.70 -8.20 -16.07
CA CYS A 148 8.49 -7.50 -14.80
C CYS A 148 7.61 -6.26 -14.93
N ARG A 149 7.63 -5.58 -16.09
CA ARG A 149 6.83 -4.38 -16.33
C ARG A 149 5.35 -4.71 -16.52
N ASP A 150 5.07 -5.72 -17.33
CA ASP A 150 3.71 -6.03 -17.77
C ASP A 150 3.04 -7.15 -16.95
N GLY A 151 3.76 -7.72 -15.98
CA GLY A 151 3.18 -8.65 -15.01
C GLY A 151 3.14 -10.11 -15.47
N HIS A 152 3.94 -10.47 -16.46
CA HIS A 152 3.96 -11.81 -17.04
C HIS A 152 4.80 -12.77 -16.17
N LEU A 153 4.16 -13.35 -15.14
CA LEU A 153 4.83 -14.20 -14.15
C LEU A 153 5.55 -15.42 -14.75
N GLU A 154 4.89 -16.15 -15.66
CA GLU A 154 5.49 -17.34 -16.28
C GLU A 154 6.62 -16.98 -17.25
N ALA A 155 6.49 -15.85 -17.97
CA ALA A 155 7.60 -15.32 -18.77
C ALA A 155 8.81 -14.98 -17.89
N ALA A 156 8.60 -14.30 -16.75
CA ALA A 156 9.65 -13.99 -15.81
C ALA A 156 10.33 -15.26 -15.26
N ARG A 157 9.54 -16.30 -14.95
CA ARG A 157 10.08 -17.61 -14.51
C ARG A 157 11.00 -18.23 -15.55
N LEU A 158 10.52 -18.37 -16.80
CA LEU A 158 11.30 -18.96 -17.88
C LEU A 158 12.61 -18.21 -18.14
N LEU A 159 12.58 -16.87 -18.07
CA LEU A 159 13.75 -16.04 -18.25
C LEU A 159 14.76 -16.17 -17.10
N LEU A 160 14.29 -16.26 -15.85
CA LEU A 160 15.16 -16.47 -14.69
C LEU A 160 15.84 -17.84 -14.73
N GLU A 161 15.13 -18.88 -15.18
CA GLU A 161 15.70 -20.21 -15.41
C GLU A 161 16.79 -20.18 -16.50
N ALA A 162 16.59 -19.39 -17.56
CA ALA A 162 17.57 -19.25 -18.64
C ALA A 162 18.79 -18.40 -18.26
N LEU A 163 18.62 -17.35 -17.46
CA LEU A 163 19.71 -16.44 -17.06
C LEU A 163 20.70 -17.11 -16.10
N GLY A 164 20.23 -17.98 -15.20
CA GLY A 164 21.04 -18.83 -14.33
C GLY A 164 21.99 -18.15 -13.31
N SER A 165 22.25 -16.84 -13.45
CA SER A 165 23.18 -16.07 -12.64
C SER A 165 22.51 -14.86 -11.98
N PRO A 166 22.68 -14.65 -10.65
CA PRO A 166 22.22 -13.46 -9.94
C PRO A 166 22.75 -12.14 -10.50
N SER A 167 23.94 -12.14 -11.11
CA SER A 167 24.55 -10.91 -11.66
C SER A 167 23.74 -10.33 -12.81
N LEU A 168 23.11 -11.18 -13.63
CA LEU A 168 22.29 -10.75 -14.76
C LEU A 168 20.90 -10.31 -14.30
N ILE A 169 20.33 -10.96 -13.27
CA ILE A 169 19.02 -10.60 -12.70
C ILE A 169 19.00 -9.17 -12.19
N GLY A 170 20.13 -8.67 -11.67
CA GLY A 170 20.29 -7.31 -11.18
C GLY A 170 20.70 -6.26 -12.21
N HIS A 171 20.87 -6.62 -13.49
CA HIS A 171 21.39 -5.68 -14.49
C HIS A 171 20.40 -4.54 -14.71
N PRO A 172 20.80 -3.26 -14.57
CA PRO A 172 19.91 -2.12 -14.74
C PRO A 172 19.66 -1.78 -16.21
N ASP A 173 18.53 -1.11 -16.48
CA ASP A 173 18.26 -0.44 -17.76
C ASP A 173 18.92 0.96 -17.84
N LYS A 174 18.69 1.70 -18.93
CA LYS A 174 19.26 3.07 -19.11
C LYS A 174 18.75 4.10 -18.08
N SER A 175 17.65 3.82 -17.39
CA SER A 175 17.14 4.65 -16.28
C SER A 175 17.68 4.16 -14.92
N ASN A 176 18.69 3.29 -14.93
CA ASN A 176 19.23 2.61 -13.76
C ASN A 176 18.17 1.78 -13.00
N MET A 177 17.10 1.33 -13.67
CA MET A 177 16.06 0.50 -13.05
C MET A 177 16.41 -0.96 -13.25
N THR A 178 16.54 -1.71 -12.15
CA THR A 178 16.67 -3.18 -12.20
C THR A 178 15.30 -3.83 -12.42
N PRO A 179 15.23 -5.11 -12.85
CA PRO A 179 13.96 -5.82 -12.98
C PRO A 179 13.13 -5.82 -11.68
N LEU A 180 13.79 -5.84 -10.52
CA LEU A 180 13.13 -5.74 -9.21
C LEU A 180 12.47 -4.38 -9.01
N HIS A 181 13.15 -3.28 -9.35
CA HIS A 181 12.52 -1.95 -9.33
C HIS A 181 11.33 -1.87 -10.28
N THR A 182 11.45 -2.41 -11.49
CA THR A 182 10.36 -2.41 -12.47
C THR A 182 9.14 -3.18 -11.96
N ALA A 183 9.33 -4.39 -11.41
CA ALA A 183 8.26 -5.21 -10.84
C ALA A 183 7.59 -4.51 -9.64
N VAL A 184 8.38 -3.89 -8.77
CA VAL A 184 7.85 -3.13 -7.63
C VAL A 184 7.03 -1.95 -8.13
N MET A 185 7.58 -1.09 -8.99
CA MET A 185 6.91 0.12 -9.50
C MET A 185 5.55 -0.17 -10.15
N ARG A 186 5.40 -1.37 -10.74
CA ARG A 186 4.19 -1.82 -11.41
C ARG A 186 3.24 -2.61 -10.49
N GLY A 187 3.62 -2.85 -9.23
CA GLY A 187 2.79 -3.51 -8.23
C GLY A 187 2.72 -5.04 -8.37
N HIS A 188 3.62 -5.66 -9.13
CA HIS A 188 3.58 -7.10 -9.44
C HIS A 188 4.23 -7.94 -8.34
N ALA A 189 3.60 -7.99 -7.15
CA ALA A 189 4.14 -8.62 -5.94
C ALA A 189 4.53 -10.11 -6.14
N ALA A 190 3.85 -10.85 -7.00
CA ALA A 190 4.21 -12.23 -7.32
C ALA A 190 5.58 -12.32 -8.02
N ILE A 191 5.86 -11.40 -8.95
CA ILE A 191 7.16 -11.30 -9.64
C ILE A 191 8.23 -10.79 -8.66
N VAL A 192 7.91 -9.83 -7.78
CA VAL A 192 8.82 -9.38 -6.72
C VAL A 192 9.29 -10.56 -5.87
N ARG A 193 8.38 -11.43 -5.41
CA ARG A 193 8.74 -12.65 -4.66
C ARG A 193 9.60 -13.60 -5.48
N LEU A 194 9.31 -13.75 -6.76
CA LEU A 194 10.07 -14.61 -7.66
C LEU A 194 11.51 -14.11 -7.81
N LEU A 195 11.70 -12.82 -8.12
CA LEU A 195 13.01 -12.20 -8.27
C LEU A 195 13.86 -12.32 -7.00
N LEU A 196 13.27 -12.04 -5.83
CA LEU A 196 13.96 -12.15 -4.55
C LEU A 196 14.40 -13.59 -4.25
N ARG A 197 13.58 -14.60 -4.59
CA ARG A 197 13.95 -16.02 -4.46
C ARG A 197 15.11 -16.42 -5.36
N HIS A 198 15.25 -15.78 -6.52
CA HIS A 198 16.35 -15.99 -7.46
C HIS A 198 17.58 -15.08 -7.17
N GLY A 199 17.60 -14.39 -6.03
CA GLY A 199 18.77 -13.62 -5.59
C GLY A 199 18.88 -12.21 -6.15
N ALA A 200 17.78 -11.61 -6.62
CA ALA A 200 17.77 -10.18 -6.95
C ALA A 200 18.16 -9.33 -5.73
N ASN A 201 19.06 -8.36 -5.92
CA ASN A 201 19.54 -7.50 -4.85
C ASN A 201 18.42 -6.55 -4.35
N PRO A 202 17.94 -6.69 -3.09
CA PRO A 202 16.90 -5.84 -2.54
C PRO A 202 17.38 -4.43 -2.18
N ASP A 203 18.70 -4.19 -2.14
CA ASP A 203 19.34 -2.92 -1.77
C ASP A 203 19.91 -2.16 -2.99
N ALA A 204 19.62 -2.63 -4.20
CA ALA A 204 20.01 -1.92 -5.43
C ALA A 204 19.39 -0.51 -5.44
N SER A 205 20.11 0.50 -5.89
CA SER A 205 19.60 1.88 -5.98
C SER A 205 19.35 2.24 -7.44
N ASN A 206 18.19 2.85 -7.73
CA ASN A 206 17.88 3.37 -9.07
C ASN A 206 18.49 4.76 -9.31
N ALA A 207 18.15 5.42 -10.43
CA ALA A 207 18.67 6.76 -10.77
C ALA A 207 18.23 7.86 -9.78
N GLU A 208 17.13 7.66 -9.06
CA GLU A 208 16.67 8.54 -7.97
C GLU A 208 17.31 8.20 -6.62
N ASN A 209 18.29 7.28 -6.60
CA ASN A 209 18.89 6.68 -5.40
C ASN A 209 17.90 5.93 -4.49
N LEU A 210 16.72 5.57 -5.01
CA LEU A 210 15.72 4.81 -4.28
C LEU A 210 16.01 3.31 -4.42
N THR A 211 15.91 2.60 -3.31
CA THR A 211 15.84 1.13 -3.27
C THR A 211 14.44 0.64 -3.65
N PRO A 212 14.27 -0.65 -4.00
CA PRO A 212 12.96 -1.23 -4.26
C PRO A 212 11.95 -1.00 -3.12
N ILE A 213 12.38 -1.09 -1.85
CA ILE A 213 11.44 -0.90 -0.72
C ILE A 213 11.04 0.57 -0.55
N GLU A 214 11.96 1.51 -0.78
CA GLU A 214 11.65 2.94 -0.77
C GLU A 214 10.70 3.30 -1.90
N LEU A 215 10.87 2.70 -3.08
CA LEU A 215 9.95 2.86 -4.20
C LEU A 215 8.56 2.32 -3.86
N ALA A 216 8.47 1.13 -3.25
CA ALA A 216 7.20 0.56 -2.78
C ALA A 216 6.51 1.48 -1.76
N ALA A 217 7.26 2.01 -0.79
CA ALA A 217 6.76 2.91 0.24
C ALA A 217 6.28 4.24 -0.35
N ARG A 218 7.06 4.86 -1.25
CA ARG A 218 6.73 6.10 -1.96
C ARG A 218 5.48 5.98 -2.82
N SER A 219 5.28 4.82 -3.47
CA SER A 219 4.15 4.56 -4.37
C SER A 219 2.94 3.93 -3.67
N GLY A 220 3.01 3.61 -2.37
CA GLY A 220 1.89 3.03 -1.61
C GLY A 220 1.59 1.56 -1.95
N LEU A 221 2.60 0.81 -2.42
CA LEU A 221 2.43 -0.56 -2.91
C LEU A 221 2.61 -1.58 -1.78
N LEU A 222 1.58 -1.71 -0.95
CA LEU A 222 1.57 -2.52 0.28
C LEU A 222 2.08 -3.96 0.08
N GLU A 223 1.60 -4.65 -0.94
CA GLU A 223 1.97 -6.06 -1.15
C GLU A 223 3.43 -6.23 -1.59
N SER A 224 3.97 -5.30 -2.39
CA SER A 224 5.40 -5.27 -2.72
C SER A 224 6.24 -4.93 -1.50
N LEU A 225 5.78 -3.99 -0.66
CA LEU A 225 6.43 -3.61 0.59
C LEU A 225 6.53 -4.80 1.56
N LYS A 226 5.43 -5.54 1.75
CA LYS A 226 5.41 -6.77 2.56
C LYS A 226 6.42 -7.82 2.08
N CYS A 227 6.60 -7.94 0.76
CA CYS A 227 7.58 -8.89 0.20
C CYS A 227 9.03 -8.48 0.48
N LEU A 228 9.31 -7.18 0.60
CA LEU A 228 10.65 -6.62 0.78
C LEU A 228 11.03 -6.41 2.25
N LEU A 229 10.06 -6.25 3.14
CA LEU A 229 10.26 -6.07 4.58
C LEU A 229 11.23 -7.07 5.23
N PRO A 230 11.18 -8.38 4.95
CA PRO A 230 12.12 -9.35 5.51
C PRO A 230 13.58 -9.11 5.08
N TYR A 231 13.80 -8.45 3.95
CA TYR A 231 15.13 -8.14 3.42
C TYR A 231 15.67 -6.83 3.98
N LEU A 232 14.79 -5.87 4.29
CA LEU A 232 15.18 -4.64 4.97
C LEU A 232 15.85 -4.91 6.33
N LYS A 233 15.31 -5.83 7.14
CA LYS A 233 15.90 -6.19 8.45
C LYS A 233 17.33 -6.76 8.36
N ARG A 234 17.76 -7.17 7.16
CA ARG A 234 19.11 -7.71 6.89
C ARG A 234 20.03 -6.67 6.26
N SER A 235 19.48 -5.55 5.78
CA SER A 235 20.22 -4.49 5.13
C SER A 235 20.91 -3.60 6.17
N SER A 236 22.17 -3.27 5.93
CA SER A 236 22.89 -2.27 6.74
C SER A 236 22.72 -0.85 6.19
N LYS A 237 22.09 -0.68 5.04
CA LYS A 237 22.09 0.58 4.27
C LYS A 237 20.90 1.48 4.61
N LEU A 238 19.78 0.88 5.02
CA LEU A 238 18.51 1.58 5.17
C LEU A 238 17.82 1.20 6.49
N THR A 239 17.31 2.20 7.21
CA THR A 239 16.53 1.98 8.43
C THR A 239 15.04 1.94 8.14
N LEU A 240 14.30 1.18 8.94
CA LEU A 240 12.84 1.10 8.86
C LEU A 240 12.18 2.48 9.04
N GLY A 241 12.74 3.32 9.90
CA GLY A 241 12.32 4.71 10.08
C GLY A 241 12.44 5.56 8.81
N ALA A 242 13.47 5.33 7.97
CA ALA A 242 13.60 6.06 6.69
C ALA A 242 12.49 5.69 5.70
N VAL A 243 12.18 4.40 5.58
CA VAL A 243 11.10 3.88 4.72
C VAL A 243 9.74 4.40 5.19
N LEU A 244 9.53 4.46 6.51
CA LEU A 244 8.29 4.98 7.11
C LEU A 244 8.12 6.49 6.88
N ARG A 245 9.20 7.28 6.97
CA ARG A 245 9.16 8.70 6.59
C ARG A 245 8.78 8.90 5.13
N LEU A 246 9.23 8.04 4.22
CA LEU A 246 8.81 8.09 2.82
C LEU A 246 7.33 7.73 2.66
N ALA A 247 6.86 6.61 3.22
CA ALA A 247 5.45 6.23 3.12
C ALA A 247 4.51 7.31 3.68
N SER A 248 4.90 7.91 4.82
CA SER A 248 4.13 8.98 5.45
C SER A 248 4.20 10.29 4.67
N ALA A 249 5.33 10.69 4.09
CA ALA A 249 5.40 11.90 3.25
C ALA A 249 4.39 11.90 2.10
N PHE A 250 4.05 10.72 1.59
CA PHE A 250 3.06 10.53 0.51
C PHE A 250 1.66 10.12 1.01
N GLY A 251 1.44 10.03 2.32
CA GLY A 251 0.11 9.75 2.89
C GLY A 251 -0.35 8.29 2.80
N HIS A 252 0.57 7.33 2.62
CA HIS A 252 0.24 5.92 2.43
C HIS A 252 0.00 5.18 3.76
N ILE A 253 -1.17 5.39 4.36
CA ILE A 253 -1.55 4.93 5.71
C ILE A 253 -1.31 3.41 5.89
N GLU A 254 -1.73 2.58 4.95
CA GLU A 254 -1.62 1.12 5.08
C GLU A 254 -0.16 0.64 5.03
N CYS A 255 0.69 1.31 4.25
CA CYS A 255 2.14 1.06 4.28
C CYS A 255 2.73 1.50 5.63
N CYS A 256 2.32 2.65 6.15
CA CYS A 256 2.75 3.12 7.48
C CYS A 256 2.37 2.15 8.59
N LYS A 257 1.13 1.62 8.57
CA LYS A 257 0.68 0.59 9.52
C LYS A 257 1.57 -0.64 9.48
N GLU A 258 1.78 -1.20 8.29
CA GLU A 258 2.60 -2.40 8.12
C GLU A 258 4.05 -2.17 8.58
N LEU A 259 4.64 -1.01 8.27
CA LEU A 259 5.99 -0.67 8.73
C LEU A 259 6.07 -0.53 10.26
N LEU A 260 5.11 0.15 10.88
CA LEU A 260 5.05 0.33 12.33
C LEU A 260 4.87 -0.99 13.08
N MET A 261 4.10 -1.94 12.54
CA MET A 261 3.97 -3.28 13.12
C MET A 261 5.29 -4.07 13.13
N GLN A 262 6.27 -3.66 12.33
CA GLN A 262 7.60 -4.28 12.27
C GLN A 262 8.68 -3.53 13.05
N CYS A 263 8.38 -2.31 13.53
CA CYS A 263 9.29 -1.49 14.32
C CYS A 263 9.43 -2.03 15.75
N SER A 264 10.58 -1.76 16.37
CA SER A 264 10.65 -1.76 17.82
C SER A 264 9.81 -0.63 18.41
N LYS A 265 9.51 -0.76 19.70
CA LYS A 265 8.75 0.23 20.49
C LYS A 265 9.29 1.66 20.33
N GLU A 266 10.58 1.83 20.53
CA GLU A 266 11.27 3.13 20.45
C GLU A 266 11.27 3.71 19.03
N GLU A 267 11.43 2.86 18.02
CA GLU A 267 11.39 3.26 16.61
C GLU A 267 10.00 3.69 16.18
N ALA A 268 8.94 3.05 16.68
CA ALA A 268 7.56 3.43 16.40
C ALA A 268 7.27 4.86 16.91
N VAL A 269 7.65 5.15 18.16
CA VAL A 269 7.52 6.49 18.76
C VAL A 269 8.38 7.50 17.98
N SER A 270 9.65 7.19 17.74
CA SER A 270 10.54 8.08 16.96
C SER A 270 10.01 8.34 15.55
N ALA A 271 9.36 7.37 14.92
CA ALA A 271 8.84 7.54 13.58
C ALA A 271 7.57 8.41 13.57
N LEU A 272 6.67 8.21 14.55
CA LEU A 272 5.50 9.08 14.75
C LEU A 272 5.92 10.53 15.01
N LEU A 273 6.97 10.73 15.81
CA LEU A 273 7.59 12.05 16.04
C LEU A 273 8.14 12.70 14.78
N SER A 274 8.56 11.89 13.81
CA SER A 274 9.16 12.34 12.55
C SER A 274 8.18 12.46 11.40
N LEU A 275 6.87 12.30 11.65
CA LEU A 275 5.85 12.41 10.62
C LEU A 275 5.87 13.82 10.01
N PRO A 276 5.87 13.93 8.68
CA PRO A 276 5.88 15.22 8.03
C PRO A 276 4.57 15.97 8.28
N GLN A 277 4.62 17.30 8.36
CA GLN A 277 3.44 18.18 8.50
C GLN A 277 2.40 17.99 7.39
N THR A 278 2.77 17.37 6.28
CA THR A 278 1.87 17.05 5.16
C THR A 278 1.01 15.81 5.41
N PHE A 279 1.25 15.05 6.48
CA PHE A 279 0.45 13.88 6.83
C PHE A 279 -0.91 14.34 7.39
N SER A 280 -2.00 13.97 6.74
CA SER A 280 -3.33 14.47 7.10
C SER A 280 -3.80 13.99 8.47
N VAL A 281 -4.63 14.79 9.14
CA VAL A 281 -5.23 14.45 10.45
C VAL A 281 -6.01 13.14 10.34
N GLN A 282 -6.83 13.03 9.31
CA GLN A 282 -7.57 11.81 8.99
C GLN A 282 -6.65 10.60 8.78
N GLY A 283 -5.45 10.81 8.23
CA GLY A 283 -4.43 9.78 8.05
C GLY A 283 -3.84 9.31 9.36
N LEU A 284 -3.53 10.24 10.28
CA LEU A 284 -3.11 9.93 11.65
C LEU A 284 -4.19 9.20 12.45
N VAL A 285 -5.43 9.69 12.41
CA VAL A 285 -6.57 9.08 13.11
C VAL A 285 -6.71 7.63 12.65
N ARG A 286 -6.67 7.37 11.33
CA ARG A 286 -6.73 6.02 10.78
C ARG A 286 -5.51 5.17 11.09
N LEU A 287 -4.34 5.79 11.27
CA LEU A 287 -3.12 5.11 11.67
C LEU A 287 -3.28 4.61 13.11
N LEU A 288 -3.69 5.51 14.01
CA LEU A 288 -3.81 5.29 15.45
C LEU A 288 -5.08 4.50 15.86
N ASP A 289 -6.18 4.57 15.11
CA ASP A 289 -7.41 3.81 15.40
C ASP A 289 -7.23 2.28 15.36
N ASN A 290 -6.09 1.79 14.88
CA ASN A 290 -5.75 0.37 14.97
C ASN A 290 -5.38 0.02 16.42
N GLU A 291 -6.21 -0.77 17.10
CA GLU A 291 -5.97 -1.21 18.49
C GLU A 291 -4.57 -1.80 18.70
N GLN A 292 -4.03 -2.54 17.73
CA GLN A 292 -2.68 -3.11 17.82
C GLN A 292 -1.61 -2.01 17.84
N MET A 293 -1.82 -0.95 17.07
CA MET A 293 -0.91 0.19 17.03
C MET A 293 -1.01 1.04 18.29
N LEU A 294 -2.22 1.31 18.77
CA LEU A 294 -2.45 1.95 20.07
C LEU A 294 -1.74 1.17 21.18
N THR A 295 -1.86 -0.15 21.17
CA THR A 295 -1.21 -1.02 22.16
C THR A 295 0.31 -0.95 22.03
N LEU A 296 0.87 -1.04 20.82
CA LEU A 296 2.32 -0.93 20.60
C LEU A 296 2.89 0.41 21.05
N ILE A 297 2.20 1.52 20.78
CA ILE A 297 2.60 2.86 21.23
C ILE A 297 2.50 2.96 22.75
N THR A 298 1.38 2.50 23.33
CA THR A 298 1.16 2.49 24.77
C THR A 298 2.27 1.71 25.48
N GLU A 299 2.55 0.50 25.02
CA GLU A 299 3.60 -0.33 25.58
C GLU A 299 5.01 0.24 25.36
N ALA A 300 5.24 0.97 24.26
CA ALA A 300 6.51 1.66 24.01
C ALA A 300 6.74 2.79 25.01
N GLU A 301 5.70 3.59 25.26
CA GLU A 301 5.75 4.71 26.19
C GLU A 301 5.87 4.28 27.66
N MET A 302 5.36 3.10 28.02
CA MET A 302 5.57 2.51 29.36
C MET A 302 7.00 2.04 29.63
N CYS A 303 7.81 1.78 28.60
CA CYS A 303 9.22 1.44 28.77
C CYS A 303 10.11 2.67 29.05
N SER A 304 9.56 3.88 28.91
CA SER A 304 10.24 5.14 29.25
C SER A 304 9.73 5.70 30.58
N ASP A 305 10.63 6.15 31.46
CA ASP A 305 10.31 6.55 32.82
C ASP A 305 9.24 7.67 32.90
N GLY A 306 8.04 7.30 33.34
CA GLY A 306 7.05 8.19 33.96
C GLY A 306 6.17 9.03 33.02
N PHE A 307 5.14 9.65 33.61
CA PHE A 307 4.09 10.50 33.03
C PHE A 307 4.54 11.58 31.99
N ASN A 308 5.85 11.81 31.83
CA ASN A 308 6.42 12.70 30.81
C ASN A 308 6.37 12.12 29.38
N SER A 309 6.19 10.81 29.16
CA SER A 309 6.21 10.23 27.80
C SER A 309 4.99 10.57 26.95
N VAL A 310 3.81 10.74 27.57
CA VAL A 310 2.59 11.24 26.90
C VAL A 310 2.82 12.61 26.28
N SER A 311 3.67 13.44 26.89
CA SER A 311 4.01 14.76 26.35
C SER A 311 4.74 14.67 25.00
N VAL A 312 5.45 13.58 24.73
CA VAL A 312 6.27 13.43 23.52
C VAL A 312 5.39 13.16 22.29
N LEU A 313 4.43 12.23 22.39
CA LEU A 313 3.44 12.00 21.34
C LEU A 313 2.55 13.24 21.16
N VAL A 314 2.14 13.88 22.26
CA VAL A 314 1.35 15.12 22.23
C VAL A 314 2.13 16.25 21.54
N GLU A 315 3.40 16.46 21.89
CA GLU A 315 4.25 17.47 21.29
C GLU A 315 4.52 17.16 19.81
N ALA A 316 4.59 15.89 19.40
CA ALA A 316 4.62 15.51 17.99
C ALA A 316 3.35 15.90 17.24
N LEU A 317 2.18 15.61 17.82
CA LEU A 317 0.91 16.00 17.23
C LEU A 317 0.84 17.53 17.10
N GLU A 318 1.27 18.27 18.11
CA GLU A 318 1.31 19.73 18.05
C GLU A 318 2.29 20.25 16.98
N ARG A 319 3.51 19.71 16.92
CA ARG A 319 4.54 20.08 15.93
C ARG A 319 4.14 19.76 14.49
N ALA A 320 3.32 18.74 14.30
CA ALA A 320 2.82 18.34 13.00
C ALA A 320 1.65 19.22 12.49
N GLY A 321 1.24 20.24 13.25
CA GLY A 321 0.32 21.28 12.78
C GLY A 321 -1.16 20.93 12.91
N PHE A 322 -1.51 19.99 13.80
CA PHE A 322 -2.86 19.46 14.02
C PHE A 322 -3.85 20.43 14.72
N ASN A 323 -3.84 21.72 14.34
CA ASN A 323 -4.64 22.77 14.98
C ASN A 323 -6.04 22.98 14.35
N GLN A 324 -6.27 22.52 13.11
CA GLN A 324 -7.53 22.80 12.37
C GLN A 324 -8.66 21.79 12.63
N GLU A 325 -8.33 20.57 13.08
CA GLU A 325 -9.30 19.49 13.39
C GLU A 325 -9.20 19.06 14.87
N ARG A 326 -9.21 20.06 15.76
CA ARG A 326 -8.98 19.92 17.22
C ARG A 326 -9.79 18.80 17.86
N MET A 327 -11.06 18.63 17.50
CA MET A 327 -11.93 17.55 18.04
C MET A 327 -11.41 16.13 17.75
N GLN A 328 -11.00 15.85 16.51
CA GLN A 328 -10.50 14.52 16.14
C GLN A 328 -9.16 14.22 16.81
N CYS A 329 -8.32 15.25 16.98
CA CYS A 329 -7.05 15.14 17.68
C CYS A 329 -7.25 14.89 19.18
N LEU A 330 -8.23 15.56 19.80
CA LEU A 330 -8.62 15.31 21.19
C LEU A 330 -9.17 13.89 21.38
N GLN A 331 -9.95 13.36 20.44
CA GLN A 331 -10.41 11.97 20.47
C GLN A 331 -9.25 10.97 20.38
N VAL A 332 -8.30 11.19 19.47
CA VAL A 332 -7.10 10.33 19.35
C VAL A 332 -6.26 10.41 20.62
N ARG A 333 -6.01 11.62 21.13
CA ARG A 333 -5.34 11.86 22.41
C ARG A 333 -6.04 11.09 23.53
N ALA A 334 -7.37 11.17 23.60
CA ALA A 334 -8.13 10.50 24.64
C ALA A 334 -8.01 8.98 24.57
N LYS A 335 -8.11 8.39 23.38
CA LYS A 335 -7.93 6.94 23.19
C LYS A 335 -6.56 6.46 23.63
N VAL A 336 -5.50 7.17 23.26
CA VAL A 336 -4.12 6.83 23.66
C VAL A 336 -3.96 6.95 25.18
N GLN A 337 -4.39 8.08 25.77
CA GLN A 337 -4.27 8.31 27.22
C GLN A 337 -5.08 7.28 28.03
N GLN A 338 -6.29 6.93 27.59
CA GLN A 338 -7.11 5.91 28.23
C GLN A 338 -6.45 4.51 28.19
N ALA A 339 -5.81 4.15 27.08
CA ALA A 339 -5.08 2.89 26.97
C ALA A 339 -3.88 2.85 27.93
N ILE A 340 -3.11 3.93 27.98
CA ILE A 340 -1.98 4.09 28.93
C ILE A 340 -2.44 3.96 30.38
N LEU A 341 -3.51 4.66 30.76
CA LEU A 341 -4.08 4.57 32.11
C LEU A 341 -4.47 3.12 32.43
N ARG A 342 -5.18 2.44 31.54
CA ARG A 342 -5.55 1.02 31.78
C ARG A 342 -4.34 0.14 32.02
N CYS A 343 -3.26 0.31 31.26
CA CYS A 343 -2.02 -0.45 31.47
C CYS A 343 -1.34 -0.11 32.80
N GLN A 344 -1.18 1.18 33.14
CA GLN A 344 -0.53 1.61 34.38
C GLN A 344 -1.28 1.14 35.63
N PHE A 345 -2.61 1.21 35.61
CA PHE A 345 -3.45 0.85 36.75
C PHE A 345 -3.68 -0.67 36.86
N ALA A 346 -3.56 -1.43 35.77
CA ALA A 346 -3.67 -2.89 35.81
C ALA A 346 -2.52 -3.56 36.58
N ASP A 347 -1.31 -2.99 36.53
CA ASP A 347 -0.11 -3.57 37.14
C ASP A 347 0.16 -3.11 38.58
N SER A 348 -0.62 -2.15 39.10
CA SER A 348 -0.37 -1.58 40.42
C SER A 348 -1.26 -2.19 41.51
N ALA A 349 -0.62 -2.83 42.50
CA ALA A 349 -1.28 -3.42 43.66
C ALA A 349 -2.03 -2.37 44.52
N ASP A 350 -1.57 -1.12 44.53
CA ASP A 350 -2.17 -0.04 45.34
C ASP A 350 -3.52 0.44 44.79
N TRP A 351 -3.81 0.13 43.52
CA TRP A 351 -4.99 0.64 42.80
C TRP A 351 -5.99 -0.44 42.39
N SER A 352 -5.87 -1.67 42.89
CA SER A 352 -6.72 -2.81 42.51
C SER A 352 -8.23 -2.61 42.76
N GLY A 353 -8.61 -1.58 43.53
CA GLY A 353 -9.99 -1.19 43.81
C GLY A 353 -10.56 -0.06 42.95
N PHE A 354 -9.73 0.58 42.11
CA PHE A 354 -10.09 1.75 41.32
C PHE A 354 -10.12 1.42 39.82
N GLU A 355 -11.04 2.05 39.10
CA GLU A 355 -11.07 2.03 37.63
C GLU A 355 -10.80 3.44 37.10
N ALA A 356 -9.73 3.59 36.33
CA ALA A 356 -9.33 4.87 35.74
C ALA A 356 -9.99 5.08 34.37
N HIS A 357 -10.75 6.16 34.25
CA HIS A 357 -11.39 6.60 33.01
C HIS A 357 -10.93 8.00 32.66
N LEU A 358 -10.69 8.23 31.37
CA LEU A 358 -10.46 9.55 30.83
C LEU A 358 -11.81 10.15 30.47
N VAL A 359 -12.09 11.36 30.96
CA VAL A 359 -13.37 12.03 30.77
C VAL A 359 -13.17 13.46 30.28
N GLY A 360 -14.04 13.93 29.40
CA GLY A 360 -14.06 15.34 29.01
C GLY A 360 -14.68 16.22 30.10
N SER A 361 -14.06 17.37 30.38
CA SER A 361 -14.60 18.40 31.27
C SER A 361 -15.32 19.48 30.47
N TYR A 362 -16.64 19.34 30.26
CA TYR A 362 -17.44 20.32 29.51
C TYR A 362 -17.38 21.72 30.15
N SER A 363 -16.98 22.74 29.36
CA SER A 363 -16.82 24.13 29.79
C SER A 363 -18.11 24.76 30.31
N ASP A 364 -19.26 24.22 29.90
CA ASP A 364 -20.59 24.74 30.20
C ASP A 364 -21.14 24.30 31.57
N GLY A 365 -20.31 23.73 32.44
CA GLY A 365 -20.71 23.42 33.83
C GLY A 365 -21.57 22.16 33.99
N CYS A 366 -21.67 21.32 32.95
CA CYS A 366 -22.42 20.06 32.99
C CYS A 366 -21.70 18.92 33.74
N GLY A 367 -20.51 19.18 34.30
CA GLY A 367 -19.70 18.16 34.98
C GLY A 367 -19.10 17.13 34.02
N ASN A 368 -18.17 16.32 34.55
CA ASN A 368 -17.49 15.28 33.77
C ASN A 368 -18.47 14.14 33.46
N SER A 369 -18.81 13.92 32.18
CA SER A 369 -19.72 12.84 31.78
C SER A 369 -18.96 11.53 31.60
N ILE A 370 -19.35 10.50 32.35
CA ILE A 370 -18.87 9.11 32.17
C ILE A 370 -19.55 8.43 30.97
N VAL A 371 -20.71 8.92 30.53
CA VAL A 371 -21.50 8.27 29.46
C VAL A 371 -20.74 8.29 28.13
N SER A 372 -19.84 9.25 27.98
CA SER A 372 -18.87 9.38 26.88
C SER A 372 -17.46 8.99 27.34
N ALA A 373 -17.29 7.77 27.87
CA ALA A 373 -15.98 7.15 28.12
C ALA A 373 -15.11 6.97 26.83
N ASP A 374 -15.50 7.61 25.72
CA ASP A 374 -14.74 7.80 24.50
C ASP A 374 -13.86 9.06 24.54
N GLY A 375 -13.91 9.85 25.61
CA GLY A 375 -13.15 11.09 25.77
C GLY A 375 -13.64 12.22 24.85
N SER A 376 -14.89 12.15 24.39
CA SER A 376 -15.49 13.27 23.66
C SER A 376 -15.64 14.47 24.59
N THR A 377 -14.96 15.55 24.22
CA THR A 377 -14.93 16.84 24.91
C THR A 377 -15.25 17.92 23.88
N ASP A 378 -15.83 19.06 24.26
CA ASP A 378 -16.05 20.14 23.29
C ASP A 378 -14.73 20.85 22.93
N LEU A 379 -14.78 21.77 21.96
CA LEU A 379 -13.58 22.46 21.47
C LEU A 379 -12.85 23.27 22.55
N GLU A 380 -13.51 23.68 23.64
CA GLU A 380 -12.95 24.55 24.68
C GLU A 380 -12.60 23.81 25.98
N SER A 381 -12.92 22.53 26.05
CA SER A 381 -12.90 21.73 27.28
C SER A 381 -11.61 20.94 27.52
N ASP A 382 -11.27 20.76 28.79
CA ASP A 382 -10.10 20.00 29.26
C ASP A 382 -10.41 18.48 29.27
N ILE A 383 -9.36 17.65 29.42
CA ILE A 383 -9.45 16.19 29.56
C ILE A 383 -8.97 15.84 30.97
N ASP A 384 -9.83 15.20 31.76
CA ASP A 384 -9.57 14.80 33.14
C ASP A 384 -9.40 13.28 33.28
N VAL A 385 -8.75 12.86 34.36
CA VAL A 385 -8.67 11.46 34.78
C VAL A 385 -9.63 11.23 35.94
N LEU A 386 -10.68 10.47 35.69
CA LEU A 386 -11.66 10.03 36.68
C LEU A 386 -11.25 8.67 37.26
N LEU A 387 -10.97 8.65 38.57
CA LEU A 387 -10.73 7.41 39.31
C LEU A 387 -12.02 6.96 40.00
N LEU A 388 -12.66 5.93 39.46
CA LEU A 388 -13.86 5.33 40.03
C LEU A 388 -13.50 4.30 41.11
N ASP A 389 -13.79 4.61 42.37
CA ASP A 389 -13.63 3.66 43.47
C ASP A 389 -14.75 2.61 43.43
N LYS A 390 -14.43 1.38 43.04
CA LYS A 390 -15.38 0.25 43.00
C LYS A 390 -15.51 -0.47 44.35
N THR A 391 -14.68 -0.14 45.33
CA THR A 391 -14.68 -0.80 46.64
C THR A 391 -15.63 -0.14 47.63
N ARG A 392 -16.01 1.11 47.38
CA ARG A 392 -16.96 1.84 48.23
C ARG A 392 -18.40 1.52 47.87
N GLU A 393 -19.23 1.45 48.91
CA GLU A 393 -20.68 1.36 48.77
C GLU A 393 -21.23 2.54 47.95
N PRO A 394 -22.29 2.34 47.15
CA PRO A 394 -22.88 3.42 46.36
C PRO A 394 -23.35 4.59 47.24
N ILE A 395 -23.22 5.80 46.73
CA ILE A 395 -23.84 6.98 47.33
C ILE A 395 -25.35 6.89 47.15
N HIS A 396 -26.07 7.02 48.25
CA HIS A 396 -27.52 7.04 48.26
C HIS A 396 -28.01 8.47 48.43
N ILE A 397 -28.65 9.04 47.41
CA ILE A 397 -29.15 10.42 47.46
C ILE A 397 -30.55 10.44 48.07
N ALA A 398 -30.79 11.28 49.07
CA ALA A 398 -32.02 11.30 49.88
C ALA A 398 -33.30 11.34 49.04
N SER A 399 -33.33 12.20 48.02
CA SER A 399 -34.50 12.44 47.18
C SER A 399 -34.70 11.45 46.03
N PHE A 400 -33.71 10.58 45.75
CA PHE A 400 -33.71 9.72 44.55
C PHE A 400 -33.48 8.23 44.84
N CYS A 401 -32.88 7.90 45.98
CA CYS A 401 -32.59 6.53 46.38
C CYS A 401 -33.87 5.74 46.74
N ARG A 402 -34.01 4.55 46.14
CA ARG A 402 -35.12 3.60 46.43
C ARG A 402 -34.64 2.30 47.09
N CYS A 403 -33.39 2.24 47.55
CA CYS A 403 -32.82 1.05 48.17
C CYS A 403 -33.50 0.80 49.53
N PRO A 404 -34.16 -0.36 49.74
CA PRO A 404 -34.98 -0.61 50.93
C PRO A 404 -34.16 -0.83 52.20
N THR A 405 -32.86 -1.12 52.07
CA THR A 405 -31.96 -1.48 53.17
C THR A 405 -31.16 -0.28 53.71
N VAL A 406 -31.34 0.92 53.15
CA VAL A 406 -30.52 2.09 53.48
C VAL A 406 -31.34 3.09 54.29
N SER A 407 -30.89 3.39 55.51
CA SER A 407 -31.53 4.36 56.39
C SER A 407 -31.45 5.78 55.83
N ASP A 408 -32.50 6.58 56.06
CA ASP A 408 -32.57 7.97 55.59
C ASP A 408 -31.43 8.86 56.12
N SER A 409 -30.92 8.57 57.32
CA SER A 409 -29.76 9.26 57.92
C SER A 409 -28.42 8.98 57.21
N SER A 410 -28.35 7.92 56.40
CA SER A 410 -27.17 7.55 55.61
C SER A 410 -27.24 8.08 54.18
N LYS A 411 -28.34 8.75 53.83
CA LYS A 411 -28.53 9.33 52.49
C LYS A 411 -27.93 10.74 52.44
N MET A 412 -27.23 11.03 51.36
CA MET A 412 -26.62 12.35 51.10
C MET A 412 -27.66 13.32 50.57
N ALA A 413 -27.53 14.60 50.94
CA ALA A 413 -28.37 15.66 50.40
C ALA A 413 -27.93 16.03 48.97
N TYR A 414 -28.87 16.59 48.21
CA TYR A 414 -28.65 17.06 46.85
C TYR A 414 -29.23 18.45 46.71
N GLU A 415 -28.36 19.44 46.54
CA GLU A 415 -28.68 20.86 46.57
C GLU A 415 -27.92 21.56 45.43
N ASP A 416 -28.59 22.48 44.72
CA ASP A 416 -28.02 23.27 43.62
C ASP A 416 -27.29 22.45 42.54
N GLY A 417 -27.77 21.23 42.25
CA GLY A 417 -27.16 20.36 41.25
C GLY A 417 -25.97 19.53 41.76
N HIS A 418 -25.63 19.61 43.05
CA HIS A 418 -24.50 18.93 43.65
C HIS A 418 -24.92 17.98 44.78
N VAL A 419 -24.23 16.83 44.90
CA VAL A 419 -24.33 15.96 46.07
C VAL A 419 -23.46 16.56 47.18
N THR A 420 -24.06 16.88 48.32
CA THR A 420 -23.32 17.44 49.46
C THR A 420 -22.75 16.31 50.31
N ILE A 421 -21.41 16.21 50.32
CA ILE A 421 -20.68 15.24 51.12
C ILE A 421 -19.95 16.00 52.23
N SER A 422 -20.16 15.58 53.49
CA SER A 422 -19.50 16.20 54.64
C SER A 422 -17.97 16.11 54.49
N GLY A 423 -17.29 17.26 54.59
CA GLY A 423 -15.83 17.35 54.45
C GLY A 423 -15.31 17.50 53.02
N VAL A 424 -16.20 17.57 52.02
CA VAL A 424 -15.83 17.79 50.61
C VAL A 424 -16.46 19.10 50.13
N THR A 425 -15.64 20.07 49.76
CA THR A 425 -16.11 21.30 49.10
C THR A 425 -16.11 21.10 47.59
N SER A 426 -17.26 21.26 46.93
CA SER A 426 -17.30 21.37 45.47
C SER A 426 -16.56 22.64 45.07
N ASN A 427 -15.59 22.52 44.15
CA ASN A 427 -14.93 23.68 43.57
C ASN A 427 -15.88 24.21 42.47
N PRO A 428 -16.46 25.42 42.60
CA PRO A 428 -17.25 25.98 41.51
C PRO A 428 -16.33 26.25 40.33
N THR A 429 -16.78 25.85 39.14
CA THR A 429 -16.11 26.07 37.86
C THR A 429 -15.82 27.57 37.67
N LYS A 430 -14.54 27.96 37.81
CA LYS A 430 -14.08 29.28 37.36
C LYS A 430 -13.77 29.18 35.88
N TYR A 431 -14.51 29.94 35.07
CA TYR A 431 -14.19 30.12 33.65
C TYR A 431 -12.83 30.83 33.53
N TYR A 432 -11.80 30.10 33.11
CA TYR A 432 -10.53 30.66 32.69
C TYR A 432 -10.58 30.80 31.16
N GLY A 433 -10.34 32.02 30.66
CA GLY A 433 -10.56 32.39 29.26
C GLY A 433 -9.82 31.54 28.20
N PRO A 434 -9.95 31.91 26.91
CA PRO A 434 -9.55 31.06 25.79
C PRO A 434 -8.05 30.80 25.84
N SER A 435 -7.69 29.58 26.23
CA SER A 435 -6.31 29.16 26.37
C SER A 435 -6.00 28.03 25.40
N HIS A 436 -4.76 28.07 24.92
CA HIS A 436 -4.11 27.00 24.18
C HIS A 436 -4.32 25.65 24.89
N LEU A 437 -4.46 24.57 24.12
CA LEU A 437 -4.60 23.17 24.58
C LEU A 437 -3.86 22.97 25.91
N LYS A 438 -4.59 22.94 27.04
CA LYS A 438 -3.93 22.87 28.34
C LYS A 438 -3.38 21.46 28.56
N PRO A 439 -2.19 21.35 29.16
CA PRO A 439 -1.61 20.08 29.58
C PRO A 439 -2.11 19.59 30.96
N SER A 440 -3.03 20.30 31.62
CA SER A 440 -3.53 19.90 32.94
C SER A 440 -4.49 18.71 32.83
N MET A 441 -4.01 17.52 33.17
CA MET A 441 -4.87 16.41 33.57
C MET A 441 -5.14 16.56 35.07
N ASP A 442 -6.37 16.91 35.43
CA ASP A 442 -6.79 16.89 36.82
C ASP A 442 -7.28 15.47 37.18
N MET A 443 -6.87 14.98 38.34
CA MET A 443 -7.35 13.70 38.88
C MET A 443 -8.60 13.95 39.73
N VAL A 444 -9.72 13.35 39.33
CA VAL A 444 -11.00 13.46 40.01
C VAL A 444 -11.40 12.11 40.56
N ALA A 445 -11.57 12.01 41.87
CA ALA A 445 -12.13 10.82 42.50
C ALA A 445 -13.64 10.76 42.28
N ALA A 446 -14.15 9.60 41.88
CA ALA A 446 -15.57 9.36 41.64
C ALA A 446 -16.05 8.12 42.41
N GLN A 447 -17.33 8.17 42.79
CA GLN A 447 -18.02 7.09 43.49
C GLN A 447 -19.38 6.87 42.84
N ILE A 448 -19.81 5.61 42.78
CA ILE A 448 -21.07 5.22 42.12
C ILE A 448 -22.25 5.75 42.94
N CYS A 449 -23.27 6.31 42.28
CA CYS A 449 -24.56 6.60 42.92
C CYS A 449 -25.54 5.45 42.67
N CYS A 450 -26.36 5.10 43.67
CA CYS A 450 -27.37 4.05 43.49
C CYS A 450 -28.48 4.43 42.50
N CYS A 451 -28.69 5.74 42.32
CA CYS A 451 -29.69 6.33 41.45
C CYS A 451 -29.20 7.74 41.10
N TYR A 452 -29.20 8.09 39.83
CA TYR A 452 -28.78 9.40 39.36
C TYR A 452 -30.00 10.33 39.25
N PRO A 453 -29.88 11.60 39.69
CA PRO A 453 -30.89 12.62 39.44
C PRO A 453 -31.11 12.76 37.93
N THR A 454 -32.34 13.06 37.51
CA THR A 454 -32.60 13.45 36.12
C THR A 454 -31.85 14.76 35.84
N ILE A 455 -30.84 14.71 34.98
CA ILE A 455 -30.16 15.91 34.49
C ILE A 455 -31.11 16.54 33.46
N PHE A 456 -31.67 17.69 33.77
CA PHE A 456 -32.37 18.50 32.78
C PHE A 456 -31.30 19.10 31.86
N LEU A 457 -31.33 18.74 30.58
CA LEU A 457 -30.62 19.50 29.57
C LEU A 457 -31.13 20.94 29.66
N LEU A 458 -30.25 21.88 29.98
CA LEU A 458 -30.57 23.31 29.94
C LEU A 458 -31.13 23.61 28.55
N ASP A 459 -32.42 23.96 28.50
CA ASP A 459 -33.17 24.30 27.30
C ASP A 459 -32.67 25.65 26.75
N ASN A 460 -31.43 25.68 26.28
CA ASN A 460 -30.84 26.84 25.60
C ASN A 460 -30.48 26.44 24.17
N ALA A 461 -31.53 26.38 23.36
CA ALA A 461 -31.53 26.29 21.90
C ALA A 461 -30.86 27.50 21.19
N ARG A 462 -29.73 28.02 21.68
CA ARG A 462 -29.00 29.11 21.02
C ARG A 462 -27.55 28.82 20.64
N TYR A 463 -26.92 27.71 21.06
CA TYR A 463 -25.49 27.51 20.78
C TYR A 463 -25.06 26.15 20.20
N PHE A 464 -25.95 25.17 19.98
CA PHE A 464 -25.57 23.93 19.30
C PHE A 464 -26.20 23.78 17.91
N PRO A 465 -25.42 23.69 16.80
CA PRO A 465 -25.92 23.10 15.59
C PRO A 465 -26.06 21.59 15.81
N ARG A 466 -27.33 21.15 15.93
CA ARG A 466 -27.83 19.77 15.82
C ARG A 466 -26.78 18.70 15.46
N MET A 467 -26.28 17.97 16.45
CA MET A 467 -25.94 16.56 16.26
C MET A 467 -26.79 15.73 17.22
N CYS A 468 -27.48 14.77 16.61
CA CYS A 468 -28.52 13.97 17.24
C CYS A 468 -27.92 13.00 18.26
N TYR A 469 -28.36 13.08 19.51
CA TYR A 469 -28.40 11.91 20.38
C TYR A 469 -29.83 11.38 20.39
N LYS A 470 -30.01 10.17 19.83
CA LYS A 470 -31.23 9.37 20.06
C LYS A 470 -31.10 8.67 21.43
N PRO A 471 -32.23 8.39 22.10
CA PRO A 471 -32.30 8.07 23.53
C PRO A 471 -31.59 6.78 23.92
#